data_AF-A0A960HL72-F1
#
_entry.id   AF-A0A960HL72-F1
#
_cell.length_a   1.000
_cell.length_b   1.000
_cell.length_c   1.000
_cell.angle_alpha   90.00
_cell.angle_beta   90.00
_cell.angle_gamma   90.00
#
_symmetry.space_group_name_H-M   'P 1'
#
loop_
_entity.id
_entity.type
_entity.pdbx_description
1 polymer ?
#
loop_
_entity_poly.entity_id
_entity_poly.type
_entity_poly.pdbx_seq_one_letter_code
_entity_poly.pdbx_strand_id
1 'polypeptide(L)'
;LLVAVAIAVFAISRSRKAATARTERERRALDEADGLAGHLASLVPERTQAVAAQDAPRLAALAAELGDLAGHGTPDRQVALGRVRGQVAALHGVVDSLAMAVEQPSEAAITHLREQATALHTTVAEVRAELFPSPGA
;
A
#
# COMPACT_ATOMS: atom_id res chain seq x y z
N LEU A 1 44.94 9.27 -5.89
CA LEU A 1 44.11 8.53 -6.88
C LEU A 1 43.39 7.32 -6.25
N LEU A 2 44.10 6.42 -5.55
CA LEU A 2 43.49 5.24 -4.89
C LEU A 2 42.38 5.55 -3.87
N VAL A 3 42.53 6.60 -3.05
CA VAL A 3 41.50 7.01 -2.06
C VAL A 3 40.20 7.46 -2.73
N ALA A 4 40.29 8.19 -3.85
CA ALA A 4 39.11 8.65 -4.60
C ALA A 4 38.36 7.47 -5.25
N VAL A 5 39.08 6.45 -5.73
CA VAL A 5 38.48 5.23 -6.27
C VAL A 5 37.77 4.44 -5.16
N ALA A 6 38.37 4.31 -3.98
CA ALA A 6 37.76 3.62 -2.84
C ALA A 6 36.46 4.31 -2.38
N ILE A 7 36.45 5.65 -2.32
CA ILE A 7 35.25 6.44 -1.96
C ILE A 7 34.16 6.26 -3.02
N ALA A 8 34.51 6.30 -4.31
CA ALA A 8 33.54 6.11 -5.40
C ALA A 8 32.90 4.70 -5.35
N VAL A 9 33.71 3.66 -5.15
CA VAL A 9 33.21 2.27 -5.02
C VAL A 9 32.30 2.12 -3.80
N PHE A 10 32.67 2.71 -2.66
CA PHE A 10 31.85 2.68 -1.45
C PHE A 10 30.51 3.40 -1.64
N ALA A 11 30.51 4.58 -2.27
CA ALA A 11 29.30 5.34 -2.56
C ALA A 11 28.35 4.59 -3.51
N ILE A 12 28.89 3.96 -4.55
CA ILE A 12 28.10 3.14 -5.50
C ILE A 12 27.50 1.92 -4.78
N SER A 13 28.28 1.23 -3.94
CA SER A 13 27.80 0.08 -3.16
C SER A 13 26.65 0.47 -2.23
N ARG A 14 26.80 1.59 -1.51
CA ARG A 14 25.76 2.12 -0.61
C ARG A 14 24.50 2.53 -1.37
N SER A 15 24.65 3.18 -2.53
CA SER A 15 23.54 3.56 -3.40
C SER A 15 22.76 2.34 -3.90
N ARG A 16 23.45 1.29 -4.36
CA ARG A 16 22.80 0.04 -4.78
C ARG A 16 22.05 -0.64 -3.64
N LYS A 17 22.66 -0.74 -2.46
CA LYS A 17 22.00 -1.29 -1.27
C LYS A 17 20.74 -0.51 -0.88
N ALA A 18 20.80 0.82 -0.95
CA ALA A 18 19.65 1.68 -0.67
C ALA A 18 18.53 1.49 -1.70
N ALA A 19 18.87 1.37 -2.99
CA ALA A 19 17.89 1.10 -4.05
C ALA A 19 17.19 -0.25 -3.84
N THR A 20 17.95 -1.32 -3.55
CA THR A 20 17.37 -2.64 -3.28
C THR A 20 16.48 -2.64 -2.03
N ALA A 21 16.94 -2.04 -0.93
CA ALA A 21 16.17 -1.96 0.30
C ALA A 21 14.84 -1.21 0.10
N ARG A 22 14.84 -0.19 -0.75
CA ARG A 22 13.64 0.55 -1.10
C ARG A 22 12.68 -0.27 -1.95
N THR A 23 13.17 -0.88 -3.02
CA THR A 23 12.35 -1.76 -3.88
C THR A 23 11.67 -2.85 -3.05
N GLU A 24 12.38 -3.39 -2.07
CA GLU A 24 11.83 -4.36 -1.14
C GLU A 24 10.72 -3.77 -0.26
N ARG A 25 10.88 -2.55 0.26
CA ARG A 25 9.80 -1.86 1.00
C ARG A 25 8.57 -1.59 0.14
N GLU A 26 8.77 -1.14 -1.10
CA GLU A 26 7.66 -0.92 -2.04
C GLU A 26 6.88 -2.21 -2.28
N ARG A 27 7.57 -3.34 -2.50
CA ARG A 27 6.91 -4.64 -2.65
C ARG A 27 6.12 -5.01 -1.41
N ARG A 28 6.71 -4.87 -0.22
CA ARG A 28 6.02 -5.17 1.05
C ARG A 28 4.81 -4.29 1.27
N ALA A 29 4.89 -2.99 0.99
CA ALA A 29 3.75 -2.09 1.09
C ALA A 29 2.63 -2.47 0.12
N LEU A 30 2.97 -2.89 -1.10
CA LEU A 30 1.97 -3.43 -2.05
C LEU A 30 1.39 -4.78 -1.59
N ASP A 31 2.19 -5.67 -1.02
CA ASP A 31 1.72 -6.95 -0.46
C ASP A 31 0.81 -6.72 0.76
N GLU A 32 1.11 -5.74 1.60
CA GLU A 32 0.26 -5.37 2.73
C GLU A 32 -1.05 -4.74 2.26
N ALA A 33 -1.01 -3.83 1.28
CA ALA A 33 -2.20 -3.27 0.66
C ALA A 33 -3.12 -4.35 0.09
N ASP A 34 -2.53 -5.33 -0.61
CA ASP A 34 -3.25 -6.45 -1.19
C ASP A 34 -3.86 -7.38 -0.12
N GLY A 35 -3.07 -7.69 0.91
CA GLY A 35 -3.50 -8.51 2.04
C GLY A 35 -4.65 -7.86 2.82
N LEU A 36 -4.58 -6.55 3.06
CA LEU A 36 -5.66 -5.79 3.70
C LEU A 36 -6.90 -5.74 2.82
N ALA A 37 -6.76 -5.51 1.51
CA ALA A 37 -7.87 -5.56 0.57
C ALA A 37 -8.58 -6.91 0.61
N GLY A 38 -7.83 -8.01 0.48
CA GLY A 38 -8.40 -9.37 0.53
C GLY A 38 -9.07 -9.67 1.88
N HIS A 39 -8.44 -9.27 2.99
CA HIS A 39 -9.00 -9.44 4.33
C HIS A 39 -10.35 -8.70 4.47
N LEU A 40 -10.40 -7.43 4.09
CA LEU A 40 -11.58 -6.56 4.23
C LEU A 40 -12.70 -6.96 3.28
N ALA A 41 -12.38 -7.42 2.07
CA ALA A 41 -13.37 -7.94 1.11
C ALA A 41 -14.10 -9.18 1.64
N SER A 42 -13.43 -9.98 2.47
CA SER A 42 -13.98 -11.22 3.04
C SER A 42 -14.85 -11.02 4.29
N LEU A 43 -15.01 -9.78 4.76
CA LEU A 43 -15.72 -9.52 6.01
C LEU A 43 -17.22 -9.84 5.95
N VAL A 44 -17.72 -10.26 7.11
CA VAL A 44 -19.13 -10.54 7.39
C VAL A 44 -19.66 -9.54 8.42
N PRO A 45 -20.95 -9.14 8.32
CA PRO A 45 -21.53 -8.04 9.11
C PRO A 45 -21.22 -8.10 10.61
N GLU A 46 -21.28 -9.29 11.19
CA GLU A 46 -21.18 -9.53 12.63
C GLU A 46 -19.79 -9.23 13.20
N ARG A 47 -18.76 -9.18 12.36
CA ARG A 47 -17.37 -8.93 12.76
C ARG A 47 -16.80 -7.62 12.21
N THR A 48 -17.50 -6.98 11.28
CA THR A 48 -17.02 -5.83 10.53
C THR A 48 -16.55 -4.69 11.45
N GLN A 49 -17.29 -4.36 12.50
CA GLN A 49 -16.93 -3.24 13.37
C GLN A 49 -15.66 -3.49 14.19
N ALA A 50 -15.52 -4.69 14.77
CA ALA A 50 -14.35 -5.05 15.56
C ALA A 50 -13.07 -5.12 14.71
N VAL A 51 -13.20 -5.67 13.49
CA VAL A 51 -12.09 -5.69 12.53
C VAL A 51 -11.76 -4.29 12.05
N ALA A 52 -12.78 -3.47 11.77
CA ALA A 52 -12.57 -2.11 11.29
C ALA A 52 -11.77 -1.26 12.28
N ALA A 53 -12.05 -1.37 13.59
CA ALA A 53 -11.28 -0.67 14.62
C ALA A 53 -9.80 -1.12 14.69
N GLN A 54 -9.51 -2.37 14.31
CA GLN A 54 -8.13 -2.90 14.28
C GLN A 54 -7.38 -2.49 13.00
N ASP A 55 -8.06 -2.46 11.86
CA ASP A 55 -7.44 -2.22 10.56
C ASP A 55 -7.41 -0.74 10.13
N ALA A 56 -8.27 0.13 10.68
CA ALA A 56 -8.20 1.58 10.45
C ALA A 56 -6.79 2.16 10.68
N PRO A 57 -6.13 1.97 11.85
CA PRO A 57 -4.78 2.49 12.06
C PRO A 57 -3.74 1.87 11.14
N ARG A 58 -3.92 0.61 10.71
CA ARG A 58 -3.02 -0.07 9.77
C ARG A 58 -3.11 0.55 8.37
N LEU A 59 -4.32 0.82 7.89
CA LEU A 59 -4.54 1.50 6.62
C LEU A 59 -3.98 2.94 6.64
N ALA A 60 -4.14 3.66 7.75
CA ALA A 60 -3.57 4.99 7.92
C ALA A 60 -2.02 4.96 7.87
N ALA A 61 -1.39 4.01 8.58
CA ALA A 61 0.05 3.82 8.55
C ALA A 61 0.57 3.47 7.15
N LEU A 62 -0.14 2.57 6.46
CA LEU A 62 0.20 2.18 5.09
C LEU A 62 0.08 3.35 4.11
N ALA A 63 -0.95 4.19 4.23
CA ALA A 63 -1.09 5.39 3.40
C ALA A 63 0.09 6.36 3.61
N ALA A 64 0.56 6.52 4.86
CA ALA A 64 1.73 7.33 5.16
C ALA A 64 3.01 6.71 4.58
N GLU A 65 3.21 5.40 4.71
CA GLU A 65 4.35 4.68 4.14
C GLU A 65 4.39 4.81 2.61
N LEU A 66 3.26 4.61 1.93
CA LEU A 66 3.17 4.81 0.48
C LEU A 66 3.48 6.24 0.07
N GLY A 67 3.12 7.23 0.91
CA GLY A 67 3.49 8.63 0.72
C GLY A 67 4.99 8.88 0.82
N ASP A 68 5.66 8.31 1.83
CA ASP A 68 7.11 8.38 2.01
C ASP A 68 7.84 7.70 0.85
N LEU A 69 7.41 6.49 0.47
CA LEU A 69 7.98 5.74 -0.65
C LEU A 69 7.80 6.47 -1.98
N ALA A 70 6.66 7.14 -2.20
CA ALA A 70 6.46 7.97 -3.37
C ALA A 70 7.46 9.14 -3.38
N GLY A 71 7.59 9.89 -2.28
CA GLY A 71 8.38 11.13 -2.20
C GLY A 71 9.85 11.01 -2.60
N HIS A 72 10.41 9.81 -2.61
CA HIS A 72 11.80 9.57 -2.96
C HIS A 72 12.01 9.06 -4.40
N GLY A 73 10.94 8.85 -5.19
CA GLY A 73 10.94 8.03 -6.42
C GLY A 73 11.13 8.79 -7.73
N THR A 74 11.23 8.03 -8.83
CA THR A 74 11.03 8.61 -10.17
C THR A 74 9.60 9.15 -10.28
N PRO A 75 9.32 10.11 -11.18
CA PRO A 75 7.96 10.62 -11.39
C PRO A 75 6.93 9.51 -11.65
N ASP A 76 7.28 8.51 -12.47
CA ASP A 76 6.38 7.39 -12.77
C ASP A 76 6.05 6.56 -11.52
N ARG A 77 7.07 6.30 -10.68
CA ARG A 77 6.88 5.60 -9.39
C ARG A 77 6.04 6.43 -8.42
N GLN A 78 6.22 7.74 -8.39
CA GLN A 78 5.41 8.65 -7.60
C GLN A 78 3.94 8.57 -7.99
N VAL A 79 3.64 8.59 -9.30
CA VAL A 79 2.27 8.47 -9.82
C VAL A 79 1.69 7.10 -9.47
N ALA A 80 2.42 6.02 -9.73
CA ALA A 80 1.96 4.65 -9.49
C ALA A 80 1.65 4.40 -7.99
N LEU A 81 2.59 4.72 -7.09
CA LEU A 81 2.38 4.61 -5.65
C LEU A 81 1.31 5.59 -5.13
N GLY A 82 1.18 6.76 -5.76
CA GLY A 82 0.14 7.74 -5.46
C GLY A 82 -1.27 7.20 -5.73
N ARG A 83 -1.47 6.41 -6.80
CA ARG A 83 -2.75 5.75 -7.08
C ARG A 83 -3.11 4.74 -5.99
N VAL A 84 -2.17 3.88 -5.58
CA VAL A 84 -2.39 2.92 -4.49
C VAL A 84 -2.71 3.66 -3.19
N ARG A 85 -1.93 4.70 -2.85
CA ARG A 85 -2.17 5.53 -1.67
C ARG A 85 -3.57 6.13 -1.66
N GLY A 86 -4.05 6.61 -2.82
CA GLY A 86 -5.40 7.14 -2.97
C GLY A 86 -6.47 6.10 -2.63
N GLN A 87 -6.32 4.86 -3.13
CA GLN A 87 -7.24 3.76 -2.82
C GLN A 87 -7.16 3.32 -1.35
N VAL A 88 -5.96 3.25 -0.77
CA VAL A 88 -5.79 2.95 0.67
C VAL A 88 -6.47 4.03 1.53
N ALA A 89 -6.35 5.31 1.16
CA ALA A 89 -7.00 6.40 1.89
C ALA A 89 -8.53 6.36 1.76
N ALA A 90 -9.06 6.02 0.59
CA ALA A 90 -10.51 5.84 0.39
C ALA A 90 -11.04 4.67 1.23
N LEU A 91 -10.35 3.53 1.19
CA LEU A 91 -10.68 2.36 2.00
C LEU A 91 -10.58 2.66 3.50
N HIS A 92 -9.55 3.40 3.93
CA HIS A 92 -9.41 3.88 5.30
C HIS A 92 -10.63 4.69 5.74
N GLY A 93 -11.12 5.63 4.92
CA GLY A 93 -12.31 6.42 5.25
C GLY A 93 -13.55 5.56 5.50
N VAL A 94 -13.75 4.52 4.68
CA VAL A 94 -14.85 3.56 4.89
C VAL A 94 -14.65 2.77 6.18
N VAL A 95 -13.46 2.21 6.39
CA VAL A 95 -13.14 1.40 7.56
C VAL A 95 -13.24 2.22 8.86
N ASP A 96 -12.75 3.45 8.87
CA ASP A 96 -12.83 4.36 10.02
C ASP A 96 -14.29 4.70 10.36
N SER A 97 -15.12 4.96 9.34
CA SER A 97 -16.56 5.19 9.54
C SER A 97 -17.27 3.98 10.16
N LEU A 98 -16.88 2.76 9.75
CA LEU A 98 -17.41 1.52 10.30
C LEU A 98 -16.92 1.25 11.72
N ALA A 99 -15.68 1.61 12.04
CA ALA A 99 -15.12 1.48 13.38
C ALA A 99 -15.84 2.38 14.39
N MET A 100 -16.25 3.57 13.96
CA MET A 100 -16.96 4.57 14.79
C MET A 100 -18.49 4.38 14.84
N ALA A 101 -19.05 3.49 14.02
CA ALA A 101 -20.48 3.25 13.97
C ALA A 101 -21.00 2.71 15.32
N VAL A 102 -22.14 3.22 15.81
CA VAL A 102 -22.76 2.73 17.06
C VAL A 102 -23.70 1.54 16.80
N GLU A 103 -24.21 1.47 15.57
CA GLU A 103 -25.11 0.42 15.10
C GLU A 103 -24.36 -0.61 14.25
N GLN A 104 -24.96 -1.79 14.09
CA GLN A 104 -24.39 -2.81 13.20
C GLN A 104 -24.31 -2.28 11.76
N PRO A 105 -23.21 -2.57 11.04
CA PRO A 105 -23.07 -2.15 9.64
C PRO A 105 -24.18 -2.67 8.75
N SER A 106 -24.80 -1.77 7.99
CA SER A 106 -25.80 -2.16 7.00
C SER A 106 -25.18 -2.98 5.86
N GLU A 107 -26.00 -3.75 5.17
CA GLU A 107 -25.57 -4.50 3.98
C GLU A 107 -25.01 -3.56 2.89
N ALA A 108 -25.56 -2.35 2.77
CA ALA A 108 -25.04 -1.33 1.86
C ALA A 108 -23.63 -0.86 2.26
N ALA A 109 -23.37 -0.67 3.55
CA ALA A 109 -22.04 -0.27 4.04
C ALA A 109 -21.00 -1.37 3.80
N ILE A 110 -21.39 -2.64 3.99
CA ILE A 110 -20.51 -3.79 3.71
C ILE A 110 -20.25 -3.96 2.22
N THR A 111 -21.28 -3.74 1.39
CA THR A 111 -21.12 -3.74 -0.08
C THR A 111 -20.13 -2.65 -0.50
N HIS A 112 -20.28 -1.44 0.03
CA HIS A 112 -19.36 -0.34 -0.25
C HIS A 112 -17.92 -0.65 0.19
N LEU A 113 -17.73 -1.26 1.37
CA LEU A 113 -16.42 -1.72 1.84
C LEU A 113 -15.79 -2.71 0.85
N ARG A 114 -16.56 -3.69 0.37
CA ARG A 114 -16.08 -4.70 -0.60
C ARG A 114 -15.72 -4.08 -1.94
N GLU A 115 -16.49 -3.11 -2.42
CA GLU A 115 -16.18 -2.37 -3.63
C GLU A 115 -14.84 -1.63 -3.50
N GLN A 116 -14.62 -0.90 -2.39
CA GLN A 116 -13.35 -0.22 -2.15
C GLN A 116 -12.17 -1.18 -2.01
N ALA A 117 -12.37 -2.30 -1.31
CA ALA A 117 -11.35 -3.34 -1.19
C ALA A 117 -10.98 -3.94 -2.56
N THR A 118 -11.97 -4.20 -3.42
CA THR A 118 -11.76 -4.71 -4.78
C THR A 118 -11.05 -3.68 -5.67
N ALA A 119 -11.39 -2.39 -5.54
CA ALA A 119 -10.71 -1.32 -6.26
C ALA A 119 -9.24 -1.19 -5.83
N LEU A 120 -8.94 -1.31 -4.53
CA LEU A 120 -7.58 -1.34 -4.03
C LEU A 120 -6.80 -2.54 -4.59
N HIS A 121 -7.35 -3.76 -4.50
CA HIS A 121 -6.73 -4.98 -5.03
C HIS A 121 -6.37 -4.83 -6.51
N THR A 122 -7.32 -4.36 -7.33
CA THR A 122 -7.12 -4.15 -8.78
C THR A 122 -5.99 -3.14 -9.03
N THR A 123 -6.02 -2.00 -8.32
CA THR A 123 -5.00 -0.95 -8.46
C THR A 123 -3.61 -1.46 -8.03
N VAL A 124 -3.52 -2.26 -6.97
CA VAL A 124 -2.27 -2.86 -6.52
C VAL A 124 -1.73 -3.83 -7.56
N ALA A 125 -2.57 -4.67 -8.16
CA ALA A 125 -2.16 -5.60 -9.21
C ALA A 125 -1.60 -4.88 -10.44
N GLU A 126 -2.27 -3.81 -10.90
CA GLU A 126 -1.81 -2.96 -12.01
C GLU A 126 -0.47 -2.30 -11.69
N VAL A 127 -0.35 -1.65 -10.52
CA VAL A 127 0.88 -0.97 -10.10
C VAL A 127 2.03 -1.95 -9.91
N ARG A 128 1.75 -3.17 -9.42
CA ARG A 128 2.75 -4.23 -9.29
C ARG A 128 3.30 -4.64 -10.66
N ALA A 129 2.42 -4.80 -11.66
CA ALA A 129 2.83 -5.14 -13.03
C ALA A 129 3.67 -4.01 -13.67
N GLU A 130 3.32 -2.75 -13.42
CA GLU A 130 4.08 -1.58 -13.90
C GLU A 130 5.46 -1.46 -13.25
N LEU A 131 5.54 -1.60 -11.92
CA LEU A 131 6.76 -1.33 -11.16
C LEU A 131 7.72 -2.52 -11.13
N PHE A 132 7.19 -3.74 -11.25
CA PHE A 132 7.94 -4.99 -11.13
C PHE A 132 7.57 -5.95 -12.27
N PRO A 133 7.82 -5.57 -13.55
CA PRO A 133 7.54 -6.43 -14.67
C PRO A 133 8.34 -7.73 -14.56
N SER A 134 7.70 -8.87 -14.87
CA SER A 134 8.41 -10.14 -14.96
C SER A 134 9.48 -10.05 -16.06
N PRO A 135 10.69 -10.61 -15.85
CA PRO A 135 11.71 -10.67 -16.88
C PRO A 135 11.21 -11.57 -18.03
N GLY A 136 10.68 -10.95 -19.09
CA GLY A 136 10.12 -11.65 -20.25
C GLY A 136 8.88 -11.01 -20.90
N ALA A 137 8.36 -9.91 -20.34
CA ALA A 137 7.33 -9.07 -20.98
C ALA A 137 7.95 -7.99 -21.88
#